data_AF-A0A1A8Q053-F1
#
_entry.id   AF-A0A1A8Q053-F1
#
_cell.length_a   1.000
_cell.length_b   1.000
_cell.length_c   1.000
_cell.angle_alpha   90.00
_cell.angle_beta   90.00
_cell.angle_gamma   90.00
#
_symmetry.space_group_name_H-M   'P 1'
#
loop_
_entity.id
_entity.type
_entity.pdbx_description
1 polymer ?
#
loop_
_entity_poly.entity_id
_entity_poly.type
_entity_poly.pdbx_seq_one_letter_code
_entity_poly.pdbx_strand_id
1 'polypeptide(L)'
;QIFLSVPKLQILDFSETKIKSLDFLVQANLTKLRYLKLTDNEISVINETVFSFLPSLIYLDLSNNPFSCECSNSGFIQWVNDNKQTQVVNTHQYKCSLPVDKLETALLDFDIQPCLDDGSFFFFISSTCLVVLTLLTSFIYHFLKWQLVYTFHLFLAFLYDSWKGKKQDPHQFDAFVSYNVHDEDWVYREMLPVLEGEQGWRICLHHRDFQPGKPIIENITDAIYGS
;
A
#
# COMPACT_ATOMS: atom_id res chain seq x y z
N GLN A 1 0.70 6.67 48.70
CA GLN A 1 1.74 7.54 48.11
C GLN A 1 2.87 7.71 49.14
N ILE A 2 4.03 7.08 48.91
CA ILE A 2 5.09 6.88 49.91
C ILE A 2 5.83 8.19 50.26
N PHE A 3 5.90 9.14 49.33
CA PHE A 3 6.73 10.35 49.48
C PHE A 3 5.96 11.63 49.83
N LEU A 4 4.64 11.56 50.08
CA LEU A 4 3.83 12.73 50.44
C LEU A 4 4.35 13.46 51.68
N SER A 5 4.89 12.71 52.64
CA SER A 5 5.36 13.24 53.92
C SER A 5 6.74 13.89 53.85
N VAL A 6 7.44 13.83 52.71
CA VAL A 6 8.82 14.32 52.54
C VAL A 6 8.97 15.27 51.33
N PRO A 7 8.20 16.38 51.26
CA PRO A 7 8.20 17.28 50.10
C PRO A 7 9.51 18.07 49.90
N LYS A 8 10.41 18.06 50.89
CA LYS A 8 11.72 18.75 50.85
C LYS A 8 12.89 17.80 50.62
N LEU A 9 12.64 16.54 50.27
CA LEU A 9 13.67 15.55 50.05
C LEU A 9 14.63 16.02 48.94
N GLN A 10 15.94 16.00 49.23
CA GLN A 10 16.99 16.41 48.30
C GLN A 10 17.88 15.24 47.86
N ILE A 11 18.02 14.24 48.72
CA ILE A 11 18.88 13.08 48.50
C ILE A 11 18.02 11.83 48.70
N LEU A 12 18.02 10.95 47.71
CA LEU A 12 17.34 9.66 47.75
C LEU A 12 18.33 8.59 47.32
N ASP A 13 18.57 7.64 48.21
CA ASP A 13 19.45 6.50 47.98
C ASP A 13 18.62 5.22 48.11
N PHE A 14 18.54 4.47 47.01
CA PHE A 14 17.90 3.17 46.91
C PHE A 14 18.88 2.13 46.35
N SER A 15 20.16 2.27 46.66
CA SER A 15 21.17 1.28 46.28
C SER A 15 20.87 -0.08 46.91
N GLU A 16 21.12 -1.18 46.19
CA GLU A 16 20.96 -2.56 46.68
C GLU A 16 19.53 -2.96 47.09
N THR A 17 18.50 -2.35 46.48
CA THR A 17 17.08 -2.59 46.85
C THR A 17 16.32 -3.49 45.87
N LYS A 18 17.00 -4.06 44.87
CA LYS A 18 16.40 -4.92 43.81
C LYS A 18 15.26 -4.25 43.06
N ILE A 19 15.31 -2.93 42.93
CA ILE A 19 14.32 -2.17 42.17
C ILE A 19 14.46 -2.51 40.69
N LYS A 20 13.32 -2.65 40.02
CA LYS A 20 13.24 -2.96 38.57
C LYS A 20 12.80 -1.79 37.71
N SER A 21 12.02 -0.86 38.27
CA SER A 21 11.50 0.30 37.53
C SER A 21 11.46 1.55 38.41
N LEU A 22 11.46 2.71 37.75
CA LEU A 22 11.42 4.03 38.37
C LEU A 22 10.02 4.65 38.36
N ASP A 23 8.98 3.89 38.01
CA ASP A 23 7.62 4.39 37.83
C ASP A 23 7.06 5.03 39.11
N PHE A 24 7.50 4.55 40.28
CA PHE A 24 7.10 5.09 41.57
C PHE A 24 7.49 6.57 41.76
N LEU A 25 8.46 7.07 40.99
CA LEU A 25 8.89 8.47 41.03
C LEU A 25 7.94 9.40 40.25
N VAL A 26 7.20 8.88 39.25
CA VAL A 26 6.27 9.66 38.42
C VAL A 26 5.19 10.33 39.27
N GLN A 27 4.62 9.59 40.23
CA GLN A 27 3.59 10.12 41.14
C GLN A 27 4.15 10.65 42.47
N ALA A 28 5.47 10.68 42.65
CA ALA A 28 6.10 11.12 43.90
C ALA A 28 6.27 12.65 44.01
N ASN A 29 6.23 13.36 42.88
CA ASN A 29 6.36 14.83 42.80
C ASN A 29 7.55 15.40 43.60
N LEU A 30 8.72 14.76 43.47
CA LEU A 30 9.94 15.09 44.20
C LEU A 30 10.70 16.26 43.54
N THR A 31 10.05 17.41 43.43
CA THR A 31 10.58 18.60 42.72
C THR A 31 11.89 19.15 43.26
N LYS A 32 12.23 18.87 44.52
CA LYS A 32 13.46 19.34 45.19
C LYS A 32 14.59 18.31 45.22
N LEU A 33 14.37 17.12 44.67
CA LEU A 33 15.38 16.07 44.64
C LEU A 33 16.55 16.50 43.75
N ARG A 34 17.77 16.36 44.28
CA ARG A 34 19.02 16.74 43.62
C ARG A 34 19.94 15.56 43.39
N TYR A 35 19.92 14.59 44.30
CA TYR A 35 20.77 13.40 44.27
C TYR A 35 19.90 12.16 44.29
N LEU A 36 20.03 11.33 43.25
CA LEU A 36 19.37 10.03 43.14
C LEU A 36 20.43 8.96 42.92
N LYS A 37 20.53 8.03 43.88
CA LYS A 37 21.44 6.89 43.81
C LYS A 37 20.63 5.59 43.75
N LEU A 38 20.91 4.79 42.74
CA LEU A 38 20.18 3.58 42.38
C LEU A 38 21.15 2.46 41.99
N THR A 39 22.34 2.44 42.60
CA THR A 39 23.37 1.44 42.25
C THR A 39 22.96 0.05 42.69
N ASP A 40 23.46 -0.97 41.98
CA ASP A 40 23.28 -2.39 42.38
C ASP A 40 21.80 -2.79 42.49
N ASN A 41 21.02 -2.43 41.47
CA ASN A 41 19.60 -2.78 41.34
C ASN A 41 19.36 -3.68 40.12
N GLU A 42 18.10 -3.98 39.83
CA GLU A 42 17.68 -4.85 38.72
C GLU A 42 17.00 -4.02 37.60
N ILE A 43 17.44 -2.77 37.40
CA ILE A 43 16.85 -1.87 36.41
C ILE A 43 17.37 -2.25 35.02
N SER A 44 16.49 -2.74 34.16
CA SER A 44 16.84 -3.07 32.77
C SER A 44 16.44 -1.98 31.78
N VAL A 45 15.28 -1.35 31.99
CA VAL A 45 14.73 -0.30 31.12
C VAL A 45 14.42 0.94 31.94
N ILE A 46 14.84 2.10 31.44
CA ILE A 46 14.56 3.40 32.03
C ILE A 46 13.67 4.18 31.06
N ASN A 47 12.50 4.57 31.56
CA ASN A 47 11.64 5.52 30.88
C ASN A 47 12.12 6.94 31.22
N GLU A 48 12.61 7.67 30.21
CA GLU A 48 13.17 9.01 30.36
C GLU A 48 12.14 10.04 30.86
N THR A 49 10.84 9.78 30.63
CA THR A 49 9.77 10.67 31.11
C THR A 49 9.78 10.83 32.63
N VAL A 50 10.30 9.86 33.38
CA VAL A 50 10.43 9.95 34.85
C VAL A 50 11.27 11.16 35.26
N PHE A 51 12.30 11.52 34.48
CA PHE A 51 13.18 12.63 34.80
C PHE A 51 12.50 14.00 34.63
N SER A 52 11.42 14.09 33.85
CA SER A 52 10.60 15.31 33.76
C SER A 52 9.91 15.65 35.10
N PHE A 53 9.67 14.65 35.95
CA PHE A 53 9.12 14.82 37.30
C PHE A 53 10.20 15.15 38.36
N LEU A 54 11.47 15.17 37.96
CA LEU A 54 12.62 15.46 38.82
C LEU A 54 13.41 16.68 38.29
N PRO A 55 12.77 17.86 38.17
CA PRO A 55 13.36 19.02 37.49
C PRO A 55 14.63 19.58 38.16
N SER A 56 14.84 19.32 39.45
CA SER A 56 16.03 19.79 40.19
C SER A 56 17.17 18.76 40.25
N LEU A 57 17.08 17.65 39.51
CA LEU A 57 18.06 16.57 39.59
C LEU A 57 19.42 17.02 39.02
N ILE A 58 20.48 16.84 39.81
CA ILE A 58 21.86 17.24 39.48
C ILE A 58 22.76 16.01 39.38
N TYR A 59 22.50 14.99 40.19
CA TYR A 59 23.33 13.80 40.29
C TYR A 59 22.48 12.55 40.15
N LEU A 60 22.86 11.69 39.21
CA LEU A 60 22.25 10.39 38.98
C LEU A 60 23.33 9.32 38.90
N ASP A 61 23.19 8.27 39.71
CA ASP A 61 24.06 7.10 39.66
C ASP A 61 23.23 5.83 39.56
N LEU A 62 23.38 5.13 38.43
CA LEU A 62 22.72 3.88 38.08
C LEU A 62 23.73 2.75 37.83
N SER A 63 24.94 2.87 38.37
CA SER A 63 25.99 1.86 38.21
C SER A 63 25.51 0.46 38.64
N ASN A 64 26.06 -0.58 38.03
CA ASN A 64 25.73 -1.99 38.34
C ASN A 64 24.24 -2.34 38.19
N ASN A 65 23.61 -1.89 37.10
CA ASN A 65 22.26 -2.31 36.71
C ASN A 65 22.29 -3.10 35.39
N PRO A 66 21.42 -4.11 35.22
CA PRO A 66 21.40 -5.00 34.06
C PRO A 66 20.67 -4.36 32.85
N PHE A 67 21.20 -3.27 32.30
CA PHE A 67 20.55 -2.51 31.22
C PHE A 67 20.28 -3.34 29.95
N SER A 68 19.16 -3.06 29.29
CA SER A 68 18.84 -3.62 27.97
C SER A 68 19.30 -2.67 26.85
N CYS A 69 20.07 -3.16 25.90
CA CYS A 69 20.53 -2.42 24.72
C CYS A 69 19.62 -2.71 23.54
N GLU A 70 18.38 -2.27 23.71
CA GLU A 70 17.28 -2.31 22.77
C GLU A 70 16.69 -0.90 22.60
N CYS A 71 15.82 -0.72 21.61
CA CYS A 71 15.15 0.56 21.38
C CYS A 71 14.29 1.03 22.57
N SER A 72 13.98 0.17 23.54
CA SER A 72 13.27 0.56 24.76
C SER A 72 14.06 1.55 25.63
N ASN A 73 15.40 1.58 25.53
CA ASN A 73 16.26 2.50 26.26
C ASN A 73 16.79 3.66 25.40
N SER A 74 16.35 3.78 24.14
CA SER A 74 16.82 4.84 23.24
C SER A 74 16.54 6.24 23.81
N GLY A 75 15.36 6.43 24.41
CA GLY A 75 14.97 7.68 25.05
C GLY A 75 15.87 8.06 26.24
N PHE A 76 16.25 7.07 27.07
CA PHE A 76 17.22 7.29 28.14
C PHE A 76 18.61 7.65 27.59
N ILE A 77 19.13 6.89 26.62
CA ILE A 77 20.43 7.16 26.00
C ILE A 77 20.46 8.57 25.40
N GLN A 78 19.40 8.96 24.70
CA GLN A 78 19.24 10.30 24.16
C GLN A 78 19.18 11.36 25.28
N TRP A 79 18.40 11.12 26.33
CA TRP A 79 18.31 12.02 27.47
C TRP A 79 19.67 12.24 28.16
N VAL A 80 20.50 11.20 28.31
CA VAL A 80 21.85 11.33 28.85
C VAL A 80 22.74 12.22 27.98
N ASN A 81 22.61 12.12 26.66
CA ASN A 81 23.40 12.92 25.71
C ASN A 81 22.93 14.38 25.62
N ASP A 82 21.61 14.61 25.70
CA ASP A 82 21.01 15.93 25.52
C ASP A 82 20.97 16.76 26.83
N ASN A 83 20.87 16.10 27.98
CA ASN A 83 20.71 16.78 29.26
C ASN A 83 22.03 17.32 29.81
N LYS A 84 22.14 18.64 29.91
CA LYS A 84 23.32 19.34 30.45
C LYS A 84 23.27 19.59 31.96
N GLN A 85 22.11 19.46 32.59
CA GLN A 85 21.93 19.80 34.00
C GLN A 85 22.33 18.64 34.92
N THR A 86 21.90 17.43 34.58
CA THR A 86 22.09 16.25 35.42
C THR A 86 23.36 15.53 35.00
N GLN A 87 24.31 15.41 35.92
CA GLN A 87 25.48 14.56 35.74
C GLN A 87 25.08 13.11 36.01
N VAL A 88 25.14 12.29 34.96
CA VAL A 88 25.06 10.83 35.09
C VAL A 88 26.47 10.31 35.34
N VAL A 89 26.66 9.64 36.46
CA VAL A 89 27.99 9.24 36.94
C VAL A 89 28.37 7.87 36.41
N ASN A 90 29.66 7.70 36.10
CA ASN A 90 30.25 6.44 35.62
C ASN A 90 29.53 5.87 34.40
N THR A 91 29.05 6.74 33.51
CA THR A 91 28.36 6.37 32.27
C THR A 91 29.11 5.31 31.44
N HIS A 92 30.44 5.39 31.40
CA HIS A 92 31.30 4.41 30.71
C HIS A 92 31.27 2.99 31.31
N GLN A 93 30.79 2.84 32.54
CA GLN A 93 30.68 1.54 33.23
C GLN A 93 29.30 0.91 33.03
N TYR A 94 28.36 1.61 32.39
CA TYR A 94 27.01 1.07 32.17
C TYR A 94 27.11 0.05 31.04
N LYS A 95 26.93 -1.23 31.39
CA LYS A 95 27.04 -2.35 30.45
C LYS A 95 25.68 -2.93 30.14
N CYS A 96 25.51 -3.39 28.91
CA CYS A 96 24.34 -4.12 28.46
C CYS A 96 24.34 -5.55 29.05
N SER A 97 23.20 -5.99 29.57
CA SER A 97 22.95 -7.40 29.92
C SER A 97 22.02 -8.10 28.92
N LEU A 98 21.17 -7.34 28.21
CA LEU A 98 20.34 -7.81 27.10
C LEU A 98 20.56 -6.96 25.85
N PRO A 99 20.33 -7.48 24.62
CA PRO A 99 20.18 -8.90 24.29
C PRO A 99 21.52 -9.65 24.45
N VAL A 100 21.49 -10.99 24.49
CA VAL A 100 22.68 -11.85 24.71
C VAL A 100 23.79 -11.56 23.70
N ASP A 101 23.44 -11.17 22.48
CA ASP A 101 24.39 -10.83 21.41
C ASP A 101 25.22 -9.58 21.68
N LYS A 102 24.76 -8.70 22.60
CA LYS A 102 25.41 -7.45 22.99
C LYS A 102 25.85 -7.44 24.45
N LEU A 103 26.09 -8.62 25.02
CA LEU A 103 26.50 -8.72 26.42
C LEU A 103 27.82 -7.97 26.67
N GLU A 104 27.86 -7.22 27.77
CA GLU A 104 29.01 -6.41 28.23
C GLU A 104 29.43 -5.22 27.37
N THR A 105 28.72 -4.89 26.29
CA THR A 105 28.99 -3.65 25.55
C THR A 105 28.54 -2.42 26.35
N ALA A 106 29.17 -1.26 26.14
CA ALA A 106 28.75 -0.04 26.81
C ALA A 106 27.37 0.42 26.31
N LEU A 107 26.50 0.83 27.23
CA LEU A 107 25.13 1.28 26.94
C LEU A 107 25.10 2.48 26.00
N LEU A 108 26.04 3.41 26.14
CA LEU A 108 26.13 4.63 25.33
C LEU A 108 26.71 4.40 23.93
N ASP A 109 27.37 3.26 23.70
CA ASP A 109 27.87 2.89 22.37
C ASP A 109 26.76 2.25 21.51
N PHE A 110 25.57 2.03 22.08
CA PHE A 110 24.43 1.49 21.36
C PHE A 110 23.89 2.52 20.35
N ASP A 111 23.89 2.13 19.08
CA ASP A 111 23.35 2.96 18.00
C ASP A 111 21.81 3.04 18.08
N ILE A 112 21.31 4.24 18.40
CA ILE A 112 19.88 4.57 18.50
C ILE A 112 19.27 5.04 17.18
N GLN A 113 20.05 5.29 16.13
CA GLN A 113 19.52 5.79 14.84
C GLN A 113 18.40 4.92 14.27
N PRO A 114 18.50 3.57 14.26
CA PRO A 114 17.42 2.71 13.74
C PRO A 114 16.12 2.81 14.52
N CYS A 115 16.16 3.26 15.78
CA CYS A 115 14.98 3.40 16.64
C CYS A 115 14.22 4.71 16.39
N LEU A 116 14.88 5.70 15.80
CA LEU A 116 14.32 7.03 15.53
C LEU A 116 13.79 7.16 14.10
N ASP A 117 14.20 6.26 13.21
CA ASP A 117 13.90 6.34 11.78
C ASP A 117 12.68 5.48 11.41
N ASP A 118 11.49 6.03 11.64
CA ASP A 118 10.21 5.41 11.23
C ASP A 118 9.93 5.54 9.72
N GLY A 119 10.70 6.37 8.99
CA GLY A 119 10.36 6.83 7.64
C GLY A 119 11.19 6.23 6.50
N SER A 120 12.45 5.86 6.74
CA SER A 120 13.35 5.41 5.67
C SER A 120 12.87 4.15 4.96
N PHE A 121 12.21 3.24 5.66
CA PHE A 121 11.62 2.05 5.07
C PHE A 121 10.55 2.40 4.02
N PHE A 122 9.70 3.39 4.31
CA PHE A 122 8.68 3.86 3.36
C PHE A 122 9.30 4.56 2.14
N PHE A 123 10.36 5.34 2.32
CA PHE A 123 11.10 5.95 1.21
C PHE A 123 11.78 4.89 0.33
N PHE A 124 12.32 3.83 0.93
CA PHE A 124 12.90 2.72 0.19
C PHE A 124 11.83 1.99 -0.66
N ILE A 125 10.67 1.68 -0.09
CA ILE A 125 9.55 1.07 -0.84
C ILE A 125 9.08 1.98 -1.97
N SER A 126 8.93 3.28 -1.71
CA SER A 126 8.48 4.24 -2.71
C SER A 126 9.45 4.31 -3.90
N SER A 127 10.76 4.40 -3.62
CA SER A 127 11.78 4.47 -4.67
C SER A 127 11.84 3.19 -5.52
N THR A 128 11.74 2.02 -4.88
CA THR A 128 11.75 0.72 -5.57
C THR A 128 10.50 0.54 -6.45
N CYS A 129 9.31 0.92 -5.97
CA CYS A 129 8.08 0.92 -6.77
C CYS A 129 8.21 1.82 -8.01
N LEU A 130 8.78 3.03 -7.86
CA LEU A 130 8.96 3.95 -8.98
C LEU A 130 9.92 3.38 -10.04
N VAL A 131 11.02 2.73 -9.63
CA VAL A 131 11.93 2.06 -10.55
C VAL A 131 11.23 0.91 -11.28
N VAL A 132 10.45 0.09 -10.58
CA VAL A 132 9.72 -1.02 -11.21
C VAL A 132 8.69 -0.49 -12.22
N LEU A 133 7.93 0.56 -11.89
CA LEU A 133 6.95 1.16 -12.79
C LEU A 133 7.59 1.73 -14.06
N THR A 134 8.75 2.39 -13.93
CA THR A 134 9.47 2.93 -15.10
C THR A 134 10.00 1.82 -16.00
N LEU A 135 10.48 0.71 -15.44
CA LEU A 135 10.91 -0.46 -16.22
C LEU A 135 9.73 -1.17 -16.91
N LEU A 136 8.61 -1.36 -16.20
CA LEU A 136 7.40 -1.99 -16.76
C LEU A 136 6.82 -1.15 -17.89
N THR A 137 6.72 0.16 -17.71
CA THR A 137 6.21 1.07 -18.76
C THR A 137 7.12 1.05 -19.99
N SER A 138 8.45 1.06 -19.80
CA SER A 138 9.42 0.92 -20.90
C SER A 138 9.26 -0.42 -21.63
N PHE A 139 9.16 -1.53 -20.90
CA PHE A 139 8.96 -2.87 -21.47
C PHE A 139 7.65 -2.96 -22.27
N ILE A 140 6.54 -2.48 -21.70
CA ILE A 140 5.24 -2.45 -22.38
C ILE A 140 5.32 -1.61 -23.65
N TYR A 141 5.94 -0.43 -23.59
CA TYR A 141 6.07 0.45 -24.75
C TYR A 141 6.93 -0.16 -25.86
N HIS A 142 8.05 -0.79 -25.51
CA HIS A 142 8.95 -1.34 -26.51
C HIS A 142 8.41 -2.65 -27.10
N PHE A 143 7.95 -3.56 -26.26
CA PHE A 143 7.66 -4.93 -26.66
C PHE A 143 6.17 -5.17 -26.94
N LEU A 144 5.28 -4.63 -26.10
CA LEU A 144 3.85 -4.96 -26.13
C LEU A 144 2.99 -3.90 -26.82
N LYS A 145 3.53 -2.74 -27.22
CA LYS A 145 2.75 -1.62 -27.79
C LYS A 145 1.87 -2.05 -28.96
N TRP A 146 2.43 -2.73 -29.96
CA TRP A 146 1.68 -3.12 -31.15
C TRP A 146 0.64 -4.21 -30.83
N GLN A 147 0.98 -5.14 -29.93
CA GLN A 147 0.06 -6.17 -29.48
C GLN A 147 -1.11 -5.57 -28.69
N LEU A 148 -0.85 -4.60 -27.81
CA LEU A 148 -1.87 -3.87 -27.07
C LEU A 148 -2.78 -3.07 -28.00
N VAL A 149 -2.24 -2.31 -28.95
CA VAL A 149 -3.03 -1.55 -29.94
C VAL A 149 -3.94 -2.49 -30.74
N TYR A 150 -3.40 -3.61 -31.23
CA TYR A 150 -4.18 -4.59 -31.98
C TYR A 150 -5.32 -5.19 -31.11
N THR A 151 -5.00 -5.63 -29.89
CA THR A 151 -6.02 -6.17 -28.97
C THR A 151 -7.07 -5.13 -28.59
N PHE A 152 -6.69 -3.86 -28.44
CA PHE A 152 -7.61 -2.77 -28.14
C PHE A 152 -8.62 -2.56 -29.26
N HIS A 153 -8.17 -2.53 -30.52
CA HIS A 153 -9.08 -2.42 -31.66
C HIS A 153 -10.00 -3.63 -31.80
N LEU A 154 -9.48 -4.84 -31.55
CA LEU A 154 -10.28 -6.06 -31.62
C LEU A 154 -11.33 -6.11 -30.49
N PHE A 155 -10.96 -5.67 -29.29
CA PHE A 155 -11.88 -5.51 -28.17
C PHE A 155 -12.94 -4.43 -28.44
N LEU A 156 -12.55 -3.30 -29.04
CA LEU A 156 -13.49 -2.24 -29.43
C LEU A 156 -14.49 -2.74 -30.47
N ALA A 157 -14.03 -3.51 -31.46
CA ALA A 157 -14.88 -4.15 -32.45
C ALA A 157 -15.87 -5.15 -31.81
N PHE A 158 -15.39 -5.96 -30.86
CA PHE A 158 -16.23 -6.87 -30.09
C PHE A 158 -17.32 -6.13 -29.29
N LEU A 159 -16.97 -5.02 -28.63
CA LEU A 159 -17.94 -4.20 -27.91
C LEU A 159 -18.96 -3.55 -28.84
N TYR A 160 -18.52 -3.04 -30.00
CA TYR A 160 -19.41 -2.45 -31.00
C TYR A 160 -20.43 -3.48 -31.50
N ASP A 161 -19.98 -4.69 -31.81
CA ASP A 161 -20.84 -5.78 -32.28
C ASP A 161 -21.82 -6.23 -31.18
N SER A 162 -21.35 -6.40 -29.94
CA SER A 162 -22.20 -6.74 -28.80
C SER A 162 -23.28 -5.69 -28.52
N TRP A 163 -23.00 -4.41 -28.78
CA TRP A 163 -23.97 -3.34 -28.60
C TRP A 163 -24.95 -3.23 -29.78
N LYS A 164 -24.48 -3.48 -31.01
CA LYS A 164 -25.32 -3.50 -32.22
C LYS A 164 -26.28 -4.69 -32.23
N GLY A 165 -25.86 -5.87 -31.76
CA GLY A 165 -26.72 -7.06 -31.62
C GLY A 165 -27.90 -6.88 -30.65
N LYS A 166 -27.92 -5.83 -29.81
CA LYS A 166 -29.06 -5.48 -28.95
C LYS A 166 -30.04 -4.49 -29.59
N LYS A 167 -29.70 -3.90 -30.75
CA LYS A 167 -30.50 -2.92 -31.51
C LYS A 167 -30.86 -3.48 -32.90
N GLN A 168 -31.23 -4.76 -32.96
CA GLN A 168 -31.70 -5.32 -34.22
C GLN A 168 -33.14 -4.83 -34.44
N ASP A 169 -33.30 -3.88 -35.38
CA ASP A 169 -34.61 -3.55 -35.93
C ASP A 169 -35.26 -4.84 -36.48
N PRO A 170 -36.58 -4.98 -36.41
CA PRO A 170 -37.25 -6.19 -36.89
C PRO A 170 -36.88 -6.45 -38.35
N HIS A 171 -36.34 -7.65 -38.62
CA HIS A 171 -35.98 -8.09 -39.96
C HIS A 171 -37.16 -7.88 -40.93
N GLN A 172 -36.93 -7.15 -42.01
CA GLN A 172 -37.96 -6.81 -42.99
C GLN A 172 -38.26 -8.01 -43.91
N PHE A 173 -37.26 -8.85 -44.12
CA PHE A 173 -37.30 -10.05 -44.94
C PHE A 173 -36.84 -11.26 -44.11
N ASP A 174 -37.15 -12.47 -44.56
CA ASP A 174 -36.76 -13.71 -43.90
C ASP A 174 -35.49 -14.31 -44.53
N ALA A 175 -35.17 -13.93 -45.76
CA ALA A 175 -33.94 -14.31 -46.44
C ALA A 175 -33.60 -13.33 -47.59
N PHE A 176 -32.32 -13.08 -47.81
CA PHE A 176 -31.80 -12.43 -49.01
C PHE A 176 -31.22 -13.47 -49.97
N VAL A 177 -31.62 -13.41 -51.24
CA VAL A 177 -31.16 -14.34 -52.28
C VAL A 177 -30.21 -13.63 -53.23
N SER A 178 -28.97 -14.12 -53.26
CA SER A 178 -27.94 -13.71 -54.23
C SER A 178 -27.88 -14.74 -55.35
N TYR A 179 -28.15 -14.29 -56.58
CA TYR A 179 -28.20 -15.15 -57.77
C TYR A 179 -27.48 -14.47 -58.94
N ASN A 180 -27.17 -15.24 -59.99
CA ASN A 180 -26.60 -14.72 -61.22
C ASN A 180 -27.72 -14.22 -62.15
N VAL A 181 -27.50 -13.13 -62.88
CA VAL A 181 -28.43 -12.58 -63.88
C VAL A 181 -28.90 -13.64 -64.90
N HIS A 182 -28.05 -14.62 -65.23
CA HIS A 182 -28.45 -15.71 -66.13
C HIS A 182 -29.54 -16.64 -65.57
N ASP A 183 -29.67 -16.70 -64.24
CA ASP A 183 -30.64 -17.54 -63.54
C ASP A 183 -31.89 -16.76 -63.11
N GLU A 184 -32.00 -15.48 -63.49
CA GLU A 184 -33.09 -14.58 -63.08
C GLU A 184 -34.47 -15.13 -63.46
N ASP A 185 -34.63 -15.65 -64.68
CA ASP A 185 -35.90 -16.24 -65.13
C ASP A 185 -36.34 -17.41 -64.24
N TRP A 186 -35.40 -18.25 -63.80
CA TRP A 186 -35.71 -19.37 -62.93
C TRP A 186 -36.08 -18.90 -61.51
N VAL A 187 -35.35 -17.92 -60.98
CA VAL A 187 -35.63 -17.34 -59.66
C VAL A 187 -37.03 -16.73 -59.61
N TYR A 188 -37.45 -15.99 -60.63
CA TYR A 188 -38.77 -15.36 -60.66
C TYR A 188 -39.91 -16.34 -60.94
N ARG A 189 -39.71 -17.32 -61.83
CA ARG A 189 -40.82 -18.18 -62.31
C ARG A 189 -41.00 -19.45 -61.51
N GLU A 190 -39.93 -19.99 -60.95
CA GLU A 190 -39.95 -21.29 -60.26
C GLU A 190 -39.76 -21.12 -58.76
N MET A 191 -38.76 -20.34 -58.34
CA MET A 191 -38.41 -20.21 -56.91
C MET A 191 -39.36 -19.29 -56.13
N LEU A 192 -39.60 -18.06 -56.61
CA LEU A 192 -40.45 -17.07 -55.91
C LEU A 192 -41.88 -17.56 -55.64
N PRO A 193 -42.60 -18.21 -56.59
CA PRO A 193 -43.97 -18.66 -56.34
C PRO A 193 -44.05 -19.71 -55.23
N VAL A 194 -43.05 -20.58 -55.12
CA VAL A 194 -43.00 -21.62 -54.07
C VAL A 194 -42.70 -20.98 -52.72
N LEU A 195 -41.70 -20.09 -52.64
CA LEU A 195 -41.26 -19.51 -51.37
C LEU A 195 -42.20 -18.43 -50.83
N GLU A 196 -42.59 -17.45 -51.65
CA GLU A 196 -43.49 -16.36 -51.20
C GLU A 196 -44.97 -16.77 -51.25
N GLY A 197 -45.35 -17.61 -52.23
CA GLY A 197 -46.74 -18.02 -52.43
C GLY A 197 -47.17 -19.18 -51.54
N GLU A 198 -46.47 -20.32 -51.60
CA GLU A 198 -46.85 -21.51 -50.85
C GLU A 198 -46.34 -21.48 -49.40
N GLN A 199 -45.11 -21.01 -49.19
CA GLN A 199 -44.48 -20.99 -47.86
C GLN A 199 -44.64 -19.67 -47.10
N GLY A 200 -45.04 -18.59 -47.78
CA GLY A 200 -45.33 -17.28 -47.17
C GLY A 200 -44.11 -16.52 -46.68
N TRP A 201 -42.90 -16.86 -47.16
CA TRP A 201 -41.66 -16.17 -46.77
C TRP A 201 -41.53 -14.85 -47.51
N ARG A 202 -40.95 -13.82 -46.87
CA ARG A 202 -40.64 -12.54 -47.52
C ARG A 202 -39.18 -12.56 -47.97
N ILE A 203 -38.96 -12.65 -49.28
CA ILE A 203 -37.62 -12.78 -49.83
C ILE A 203 -37.13 -11.41 -50.33
N CYS A 204 -35.90 -11.03 -50.00
CA CYS A 204 -35.25 -9.84 -50.55
C CYS A 204 -34.50 -10.21 -51.84
N LEU A 205 -34.84 -9.55 -52.96
CA LEU A 205 -34.16 -9.73 -54.25
C LEU A 205 -33.49 -8.46 -54.74
N HIS A 206 -32.28 -8.60 -55.28
CA HIS A 206 -31.47 -7.45 -55.71
C HIS A 206 -32.06 -6.63 -56.87
N HIS A 207 -32.86 -7.23 -57.76
CA HIS A 207 -33.51 -6.52 -58.86
C HIS A 207 -34.85 -5.87 -58.46
N ARG A 208 -35.48 -6.32 -57.37
CA ARG A 208 -36.81 -5.86 -56.94
C ARG A 208 -36.74 -4.85 -55.79
N ASP A 209 -35.93 -5.16 -54.79
CA ASP A 209 -36.01 -4.54 -53.47
C ASP A 209 -34.86 -3.57 -53.18
N PHE A 210 -33.86 -3.47 -54.07
CA PHE A 210 -32.74 -2.54 -53.91
C PHE A 210 -33.14 -1.10 -54.20
N GLN A 211 -32.64 -0.19 -53.38
CA GLN A 211 -32.91 1.24 -53.54
C GLN A 211 -32.11 1.82 -54.71
N PRO A 212 -32.77 2.39 -55.74
CA PRO A 212 -32.08 3.04 -56.85
C PRO A 212 -31.28 4.26 -56.37
N GLY A 213 -30.05 4.42 -56.88
CA GLY A 213 -29.16 5.54 -56.53
C GLY A 213 -28.25 5.29 -55.32
N LYS A 214 -28.42 4.16 -54.60
CA LYS A 214 -27.51 3.72 -53.54
C LYS A 214 -26.41 2.78 -54.08
N PRO A 215 -25.16 2.82 -53.57
CA PRO A 215 -24.10 1.90 -54.01
C PRO A 215 -24.50 0.43 -53.79
N ILE A 216 -24.19 -0.44 -54.76
CA ILE A 216 -24.57 -1.86 -54.74
C ILE A 216 -24.03 -2.56 -53.48
N ILE A 217 -22.81 -2.24 -53.05
CA ILE A 217 -22.21 -2.82 -51.84
C ILE A 217 -23.02 -2.50 -50.57
N GLU A 218 -23.54 -1.27 -50.47
CA GLU A 218 -24.35 -0.88 -49.33
C GLU A 218 -25.75 -1.51 -49.40
N ASN A 219 -26.34 -1.63 -50.61
CA ASN A 219 -27.62 -2.35 -50.78
C ASN A 219 -27.52 -3.84 -50.40
N ILE A 220 -26.43 -4.52 -50.77
CA ILE A 220 -26.19 -5.92 -50.35
C ILE A 220 -26.02 -6.00 -48.83
N THR A 221 -25.25 -5.06 -48.27
CA THR A 221 -25.00 -5.01 -46.82
C THR A 221 -26.31 -4.82 -46.04
N ASP A 222 -27.17 -3.91 -46.48
CA ASP A 222 -28.48 -3.69 -45.88
C ASP A 222 -29.42 -4.87 -46.07
N ALA A 223 -29.41 -5.53 -47.24
CA ALA A 223 -30.23 -6.72 -47.47
C ALA A 223 -29.80 -7.90 -46.58
N ILE A 224 -28.50 -8.04 -46.30
CA ILE A 224 -27.98 -9.06 -45.36
C ILE A 224 -28.37 -8.72 -43.92
N TYR A 225 -28.26 -7.46 -43.50
CA TYR A 225 -28.61 -7.07 -42.13
C TYR A 225 -30.13 -6.93 -41.90
N GLY A 226 -30.91 -6.73 -42.96
CA GLY A 226 -32.36 -6.59 -42.94
C GLY A 226 -33.14 -7.88 -43.22
N SER A 227 -32.45 -8.98 -43.52
CA SER A 227 -33.00 -10.34 -43.66
C SER A 227 -32.59 -11.25 -42.50
#